data_AF-A0A162L8S4-F1
#
_entry.id   AF-A0A162L8S4-F1
#
_cell.length_a   1.000
_cell.length_b   1.000
_cell.length_c   1.000
_cell.angle_alpha   90.00
_cell.angle_beta   90.00
_cell.angle_gamma   90.00
#
_symmetry.space_group_name_H-M   'P 1'
#
loop_
_entity.id
_entity.type
_entity.pdbx_description
1 polymer ?
#
loop_
_entity_poly.entity_id
_entity_poly.type
_entity_poly.pdbx_seq_one_letter_code
_entity_poly.pdbx_strand_id
1 'polypeptide(L)'
;MNDVVYVFAATAGITALLATLAIWAPRRLPVRMAAIGLTALLLPAAYLGFTTLLSQPKPITMEWLDKGAGEATVLGSVIREGEGIYLWIQPEGGNIPRYYVLPWDLKQAQQLQNAMRDADKNQNGLKMRSPYEPTWDRREPRFYAAPQPAPPPKRGPEEEDDGPMIYRHPGWDV
;
A
#
# COMPACT_ATOMS: atom_id res chain seq x y z
N MET A 1 -16.05 0.64 -3.60
CA MET A 1 -16.95 1.82 -3.67
C MET A 1 -18.15 1.68 -2.74
N ASN A 2 -18.72 0.49 -2.56
CA ASN A 2 -19.87 0.29 -1.67
C ASN A 2 -19.54 0.42 -0.18
N ASP A 3 -18.30 0.13 0.23
CA ASP A 3 -17.90 0.14 1.65
C ASP A 3 -18.07 1.53 2.29
N VAL A 4 -17.77 2.60 1.54
CA VAL A 4 -17.96 3.97 2.03
C VAL A 4 -19.43 4.30 2.22
N VAL A 5 -20.28 3.83 1.30
CA VAL A 5 -21.73 4.00 1.38
C VAL A 5 -22.29 3.20 2.57
N TYR A 6 -21.81 1.98 2.81
CA TYR A 6 -22.23 1.16 3.95
C TYR A 6 -21.77 1.75 5.28
N VAL A 7 -20.52 2.22 5.40
CA VAL A 7 -20.01 2.85 6.62
C VAL A 7 -20.73 4.17 6.90
N PHE A 8 -20.99 4.97 5.87
CA PHE A 8 -21.79 6.19 6.00
C PHE A 8 -23.23 5.86 6.43
N ALA A 9 -23.88 4.90 5.78
CA ALA A 9 -25.24 4.48 6.13
C ALA A 9 -25.32 3.93 7.57
N ALA A 10 -24.32 3.16 8.01
CA ALA A 10 -24.23 2.67 9.38
C ALA A 10 -24.07 3.83 10.38
N THR A 11 -23.17 4.78 10.07
CA THR A 11 -22.95 5.97 10.92
C THR A 11 -24.20 6.83 11.00
N ALA A 12 -24.89 7.05 9.87
CA ALA A 12 -26.15 7.78 9.80
C ALA A 12 -27.26 7.06 10.58
N GLY A 13 -27.34 5.73 10.48
CA GLY A 13 -28.30 4.91 11.21
C GLY A 13 -28.08 4.97 12.72
N ILE A 14 -26.83 4.83 13.20
CA ILE A 14 -26.47 4.98 14.62
C ILE A 14 -26.80 6.39 15.11
N THR A 15 -26.47 7.40 14.30
CA THR A 15 -26.77 8.81 14.59
C THR A 15 -28.27 9.06 14.72
N ALA A 16 -29.09 8.52 13.81
CA ALA A 16 -30.54 8.61 13.85
C ALA A 16 -31.14 7.87 15.05
N LEU A 17 -30.61 6.71 15.40
CA LEU A 17 -30.99 5.97 16.62
C LEU A 17 -30.69 6.79 17.88
N LEU A 18 -29.49 7.35 17.99
CA LEU A 18 -29.10 8.22 19.10
C LEU A 18 -29.98 9.46 19.19
N ALA A 19 -30.31 10.08 18.04
CA ALA A 19 -31.22 11.21 17.99
C ALA A 19 -32.62 10.82 18.47
N THR A 20 -33.14 9.67 18.02
CA THR A 20 -34.45 9.15 18.42
C THR A 20 -34.52 8.89 19.93
N LEU A 21 -33.48 8.26 20.48
CA LEU A 21 -33.31 8.05 21.93
C LEU A 21 -33.23 9.38 22.69
N ALA A 22 -32.51 10.38 22.16
CA ALA A 22 -32.41 11.70 22.77
C ALA A 22 -33.75 12.46 22.75
N ILE A 23 -34.59 12.24 21.74
CA ILE A 23 -35.92 12.83 21.58
C ILE A 23 -36.93 12.21 22.56
N TRP A 24 -36.84 10.90 22.82
CA TRP A 24 -37.71 10.17 23.76
C TRP A 24 -37.30 10.31 25.23
N ALA A 25 -36.06 10.75 25.51
CA ALA A 25 -35.63 11.02 26.88
C ALA A 25 -36.41 12.21 27.49
N PRO A 26 -36.91 12.12 28.74
CA PRO A 26 -37.62 13.21 29.41
C PRO A 26 -36.64 14.33 29.79
N ARG A 27 -36.32 15.20 28.82
CA ARG A 27 -35.37 16.31 28.98
C ARG A 27 -36.03 17.65 28.67
N ARG A 28 -35.46 18.72 29.24
CA ARG A 28 -35.90 20.10 29.00
C ARG A 28 -35.83 20.43 27.50
N LEU A 29 -36.83 21.13 26.97
CA LEU A 29 -36.95 21.56 25.56
C LEU A 29 -35.64 22.05 24.90
N PRO A 30 -34.81 22.92 25.51
CA PRO A 30 -33.56 23.36 24.88
C PRO A 30 -32.57 22.22 24.62
N VAL A 31 -32.52 21.20 25.47
CA VAL A 31 -31.64 20.03 25.30
C VAL A 31 -32.08 19.17 24.11
N ARG A 32 -33.39 19.08 23.88
CA ARG A 32 -33.96 18.34 22.74
C ARG A 32 -33.66 19.05 21.42
N MET A 33 -33.80 20.37 21.37
CA MET A 33 -33.44 21.18 20.20
C MET A 33 -31.93 21.11 19.90
N ALA A 34 -31.09 21.16 20.94
CA ALA A 34 -29.65 21.00 20.79
C ALA A 34 -29.28 19.61 20.23
N ALA A 35 -29.94 18.55 20.68
CA ALA A 35 -29.70 17.19 20.17
C ALA A 35 -30.06 17.05 18.68
N ILE A 36 -31.20 17.61 18.26
CA ILE A 36 -31.61 17.62 16.85
C ILE A 36 -30.60 18.42 16.01
N GLY A 37 -30.21 19.60 16.49
CA GLY A 37 -29.20 20.44 15.83
C GLY A 37 -27.86 19.73 15.67
N LEU A 38 -27.34 19.06 16.71
CA LEU A 38 -26.10 18.29 16.63
C LEU A 38 -26.20 17.14 15.62
N THR A 39 -27.32 16.43 15.62
CA THR A 39 -27.57 15.31 14.69
C THR A 39 -27.57 15.81 13.24
N ALA A 40 -28.27 16.91 12.98
CA ALA A 40 -28.33 17.53 11.66
C ALA A 40 -26.95 18.02 11.20
N LEU A 41 -26.09 18.46 12.12
CA LEU A 41 -24.73 18.92 11.82
C LEU A 41 -23.73 17.76 11.67
N LEU A 42 -23.98 16.63 12.33
CA LEU A 42 -23.12 15.45 12.26
C LEU A 42 -23.13 14.80 10.87
N LEU A 43 -24.29 14.79 10.18
CA LEU A 43 -24.40 14.22 8.83
C LEU A 43 -23.50 14.92 7.78
N PRO A 44 -23.55 16.26 7.59
CA PRO A 44 -22.65 16.93 6.68
C PRO A 44 -21.19 16.85 7.14
N ALA A 45 -20.92 16.91 8.45
CA ALA A 45 -19.56 16.73 8.98
C ALA A 45 -19.00 15.34 8.66
N ALA A 46 -19.80 14.28 8.82
CA ALA A 46 -19.40 12.92 8.48
C ALA A 46 -19.16 12.77 6.97
N TYR A 47 -20.04 13.30 6.12
CA TYR A 47 -19.86 13.25 4.66
C TYR A 47 -18.57 13.95 4.21
N LEU A 48 -18.32 15.17 4.71
CA LEU A 48 -17.08 15.89 4.44
C LEU A 48 -15.85 15.14 4.98
N GLY A 49 -15.95 14.55 6.18
CA GLY A 49 -14.90 13.71 6.75
C GLY A 49 -14.57 12.51 5.85
N PHE A 50 -15.56 11.74 5.40
CA PHE A 50 -15.32 10.59 4.53
C PHE A 50 -14.74 10.99 3.17
N THR A 51 -15.24 12.04 2.54
CA THR A 51 -14.74 12.50 1.23
C THR A 51 -13.30 13.00 1.30
N THR A 52 -12.93 13.71 2.37
CA THR A 52 -11.54 14.16 2.59
C THR A 52 -10.60 13.03 2.95
N LEU A 53 -11.06 12.02 3.71
CA LEU A 53 -10.26 10.82 3.99
C LEU A 53 -10.03 9.96 2.74
N LEU A 54 -10.99 9.94 1.79
CA LEU A 54 -10.86 9.19 0.54
C LEU A 54 -9.82 9.78 -0.40
N SER A 55 -9.60 11.10 -0.36
CA SER A 55 -8.62 11.77 -1.22
C SER A 55 -7.22 11.78 -0.64
N GLN A 56 -7.06 11.43 0.63
CA GLN A 56 -5.76 11.40 1.29
C GLN A 56 -5.10 10.02 1.20
N PRO A 57 -3.78 9.97 1.04
CA PRO A 57 -3.04 8.73 1.18
C PRO A 57 -3.21 8.13 2.56
N LYS A 58 -3.39 6.80 2.64
CA LYS A 58 -3.60 6.12 3.91
C LYS A 58 -2.31 6.17 4.74
N PRO A 59 -2.32 6.64 5.99
CA PRO A 59 -1.15 6.53 6.86
C PRO A 59 -0.84 5.06 7.11
N ILE A 60 0.40 4.62 6.88
CA ILE A 60 0.73 3.19 7.02
C ILE A 60 0.55 2.70 8.46
N THR A 61 0.71 3.59 9.44
CA THR A 61 0.56 3.31 10.87
C THR A 61 -0.88 2.96 11.24
N MET A 62 -1.84 3.27 10.38
CA MET A 62 -3.27 3.05 10.59
C MET A 62 -3.75 1.72 9.98
N GLU A 63 -2.87 0.98 9.31
CA GLU A 63 -3.19 -0.34 8.77
C GLU A 63 -3.08 -1.40 9.87
N TRP A 64 -4.21 -1.74 10.49
CA TRP A 64 -4.26 -2.81 11.50
C TRP A 64 -4.65 -4.18 10.94
N LEU A 65 -5.27 -4.22 9.75
CA LEU A 65 -5.91 -5.44 9.23
C LEU A 65 -4.88 -6.35 8.55
N ASP A 66 -3.92 -5.73 7.84
CA ASP A 66 -2.95 -6.43 6.99
C ASP A 66 -1.56 -6.55 7.66
N LYS A 67 -1.45 -6.40 9.00
CA LYS A 67 -0.15 -6.35 9.71
C LYS A 67 0.80 -7.51 9.36
N GLY A 68 0.26 -8.70 9.09
CA GLY A 68 1.05 -9.89 8.73
C GLY A 68 1.55 -9.96 7.28
N ALA A 69 1.37 -8.93 6.45
CA ALA A 69 1.92 -8.93 5.09
C ALA A 69 3.46 -8.85 5.15
N GLY A 70 4.13 -9.96 4.79
CA GLY A 70 5.59 -10.09 4.89
C GLY A 70 6.35 -9.18 3.93
N GLU A 71 5.92 -9.10 2.67
CA GLU A 71 6.56 -8.27 1.64
C GLU A 71 5.52 -7.54 0.76
N ALA A 72 5.95 -6.42 0.18
CA ALA A 72 5.19 -5.67 -0.81
C ALA A 72 6.10 -5.20 -1.94
N THR A 73 5.58 -5.19 -3.16
CA THR A 73 6.26 -4.59 -4.32
C THR A 73 5.96 -3.09 -4.32
N VAL A 74 6.99 -2.25 -4.39
CA VAL A 74 6.84 -0.81 -4.53
C VAL A 74 6.73 -0.48 -6.02
N LEU A 75 5.57 0.03 -6.43
CA LEU A 75 5.29 0.39 -7.81
C LEU A 75 5.78 1.80 -8.14
N GLY A 76 5.81 2.69 -7.15
CA GLY A 76 6.26 4.06 -7.31
C GLY A 76 6.45 4.74 -5.96
N SER A 77 7.30 5.76 -5.93
CA SER A 77 7.55 6.55 -4.72
C SER A 77 7.76 8.03 -5.03
N VAL A 78 7.36 8.88 -4.08
CA VAL A 78 7.65 10.31 -4.08
C VAL A 78 8.16 10.67 -2.68
N ILE A 79 9.35 11.24 -2.62
CA ILE A 79 9.97 11.67 -1.37
C ILE A 79 9.77 13.17 -1.23
N ARG A 80 9.16 13.61 -0.12
CA ARG A 80 9.09 15.02 0.25
C ARG A 80 9.81 15.24 1.57
N GLU A 81 10.95 15.92 1.48
CA GLU A 81 11.81 16.17 2.64
C GLU A 81 11.06 16.95 3.73
N GLY A 82 11.15 16.49 4.97
CA GLY A 82 10.46 17.08 6.12
C GLY A 82 8.96 16.79 6.21
N GLU A 83 8.32 16.31 5.15
CA GLU A 83 6.88 15.98 5.12
C GLU A 83 6.63 14.47 5.27
N GLY A 84 7.18 13.66 4.36
CA GLY A 84 6.91 12.23 4.35
C GLY A 84 7.37 11.52 3.08
N ILE A 85 7.26 10.19 3.11
CA ILE A 85 7.59 9.32 1.98
C ILE A 85 6.28 8.72 1.47
N TYR A 86 5.89 9.09 0.26
CA TYR A 86 4.65 8.64 -0.37
C TYR A 86 4.93 7.44 -1.25
N LEU A 87 4.18 6.36 -1.07
CA LEU A 87 4.45 5.07 -1.69
C LEU A 87 3.19 4.48 -2.32
N TRP A 88 3.31 4.02 -3.56
CA TRP A 88 2.38 3.04 -4.12
C TRP A 88 2.95 1.66 -3.93
N ILE A 89 2.28 0.83 -3.14
CA ILE A 89 2.71 -0.54 -2.88
C ILE A 89 1.62 -1.53 -3.29
N GLN A 90 2.06 -2.68 -3.77
CA GLN A 90 1.22 -3.84 -4.00
C GLN A 90 1.65 -4.93 -3.02
N PRO A 91 0.81 -5.30 -2.03
CA PRO A 91 1.12 -6.37 -1.11
C PRO A 91 1.24 -7.71 -1.85
N GLU A 92 2.13 -8.57 -1.37
CA GLU A 92 2.31 -9.91 -1.93
C GLU A 92 1.01 -10.74 -1.81
N GLY A 93 0.59 -11.37 -2.91
CA GLY A 93 -0.69 -12.08 -3.00
C GLY A 93 -1.94 -11.19 -3.19
N GLY A 94 -1.78 -9.86 -3.16
CA GLY A 94 -2.85 -8.89 -3.42
C GLY A 94 -2.82 -8.32 -4.84
N ASN A 95 -3.97 -8.28 -5.52
CA ASN A 95 -4.08 -7.71 -6.87
C ASN A 95 -4.37 -6.20 -6.91
N ILE A 96 -4.52 -5.54 -5.75
CA ILE A 96 -4.93 -4.13 -5.69
C ILE A 96 -3.79 -3.29 -5.13
N PRO A 97 -3.16 -2.41 -5.94
CA PRO A 97 -2.17 -1.48 -5.45
C PRO A 97 -2.82 -0.40 -4.58
N ARG A 98 -2.12 0.00 -3.51
CA ARG A 98 -2.62 0.98 -2.54
C ARG A 98 -1.59 2.08 -2.31
N TYR A 99 -2.08 3.27 -2.01
CA TYR A 99 -1.27 4.46 -1.79
C TYR A 99 -1.14 4.75 -0.29
N TYR A 100 0.10 4.85 0.19
CA TYR A 100 0.44 5.05 1.60
C TYR A 100 1.42 6.21 1.83
N VAL A 101 1.39 6.76 3.04
CA VAL A 101 2.44 7.68 3.53
C VAL A 101 3.19 7.04 4.70
N LEU A 102 4.52 7.10 4.63
CA LEU A 102 5.39 6.92 5.78
C LEU A 102 5.77 8.29 6.37
N PRO A 103 5.89 8.38 7.71
CA PRO A 103 6.46 9.56 8.33
C PRO A 103 7.88 9.79 7.81
N TRP A 104 8.28 11.06 7.71
CA TRP A 104 9.61 11.43 7.26
C TRP A 104 10.68 10.82 8.17
N ASP A 105 11.61 10.10 7.56
CA ASP A 105 12.83 9.61 8.21
C ASP A 105 13.97 9.61 7.19
N LEU A 106 15.05 10.32 7.53
CA LEU A 106 16.18 10.52 6.63
C LEU A 106 16.84 9.18 6.22
N LYS A 107 16.95 8.24 7.16
CA LYS A 107 17.58 6.93 6.88
C LYS A 107 16.74 6.11 5.92
N GLN A 108 15.43 6.07 6.12
CA GLN A 108 14.49 5.39 5.23
C GLN A 108 14.43 6.04 3.85
N ALA A 109 14.44 7.38 3.77
CA ALA A 109 14.47 8.10 2.51
C ALA A 109 15.75 7.79 1.71
N GLN A 110 16.92 7.84 2.37
CA GLN A 110 18.19 7.49 1.74
C GLN A 110 18.23 6.04 1.27
N GLN A 111 17.70 5.13 2.10
CA GLN A 111 17.63 3.72 1.78
C GLN A 111 16.74 3.46 0.56
N LEU A 112 15.57 4.10 0.50
CA LEU A 112 14.68 4.01 -0.65
C LEU A 112 15.36 4.51 -1.92
N GLN A 113 16.04 5.66 -1.88
CA GLN A 113 16.79 6.17 -3.03
C GLN A 113 17.90 5.20 -3.49
N ASN A 114 18.64 4.60 -2.55
CA ASN A 114 19.67 3.62 -2.89
C ASN A 114 19.05 2.38 -3.54
N ALA A 115 17.97 1.85 -2.95
CA ALA A 115 17.26 0.69 -3.47
C ALA A 115 16.66 0.95 -4.87
N MET A 116 16.16 2.16 -5.13
CA MET A 116 15.70 2.57 -6.47
C MET A 116 16.85 2.57 -7.48
N ARG A 117 18.00 3.15 -7.13
CA ARG A 117 19.19 3.15 -8.03
C ARG A 117 19.65 1.73 -8.33
N ASP A 118 19.64 0.84 -7.35
CA ASP A 118 20.06 -0.54 -7.52
C ASP A 118 19.03 -1.36 -8.32
N ALA A 119 17.74 -1.10 -8.13
CA ALA A 119 16.66 -1.66 -8.92
C ALA A 119 16.78 -1.26 -10.41
N ASP A 120 17.01 0.03 -10.68
CA ASP A 120 17.20 0.55 -12.04
C ASP A 120 18.44 -0.04 -12.72
N LYS A 121 19.58 -0.12 -12.01
CA LYS A 121 20.81 -0.73 -12.53
C LYS A 121 20.63 -2.19 -12.92
N ASN A 122 19.90 -2.94 -12.11
CA ASN A 122 19.72 -4.37 -12.28
C ASN A 122 18.47 -4.72 -13.11
N GLN A 123 17.69 -3.71 -13.54
CA GLN A 123 16.38 -3.88 -14.19
C GLN A 123 15.42 -4.76 -13.39
N ASN A 124 15.51 -4.70 -12.06
CA ASN A 124 14.70 -5.49 -11.14
C ASN A 124 13.66 -4.60 -10.45
N GLY A 125 12.56 -5.18 -9.95
CA GLY A 125 11.53 -4.44 -9.22
C GLY A 125 12.01 -3.93 -7.86
N LEU A 126 11.33 -2.96 -7.26
CA LEU A 126 11.59 -2.50 -5.90
C LEU A 126 10.68 -3.24 -4.90
N LYS A 127 11.24 -3.72 -3.79
CA LYS A 127 10.51 -4.44 -2.74
C LYS A 127 10.62 -3.72 -1.40
N MET A 128 9.58 -3.88 -0.60
CA MET A 128 9.46 -3.36 0.75
C MET A 128 9.10 -4.49 1.70
N ARG A 129 9.87 -4.65 2.77
CA ARG A 129 9.63 -5.63 3.84
C ARG A 129 8.70 -5.05 4.89
N SER A 130 7.75 -5.86 5.34
CA SER A 130 6.82 -5.56 6.44
C SER A 130 6.27 -4.14 6.37
N PRO A 131 5.49 -3.80 5.32
CA PRO A 131 5.00 -2.44 5.10
C PRO A 131 4.22 -1.89 6.30
N TYR A 132 3.43 -2.74 6.97
CA TYR A 132 2.44 -2.30 7.96
C TYR A 132 2.90 -2.40 9.42
N GLU A 133 4.06 -3.01 9.68
CA GLU A 133 4.56 -3.20 11.03
C GLU A 133 5.70 -2.23 11.36
N PRO A 134 5.69 -1.59 12.55
CA PRO A 134 6.88 -0.98 13.11
C PRO A 134 7.88 -2.09 13.39
N THR A 135 8.81 -2.33 12.47
CA THR A 135 9.81 -3.39 12.64
C THR A 135 10.71 -3.06 13.83
N TRP A 136 10.74 -3.92 14.84
CA TRP A 136 11.70 -3.82 15.94
C TRP A 136 13.09 -4.26 15.50
N ASP A 137 13.16 -5.08 14.45
CA ASP A 137 14.41 -5.41 13.77
C ASP A 137 14.80 -4.27 12.82
N ARG A 138 15.86 -3.55 13.21
CA ARG A 138 16.48 -2.44 12.44
C ARG A 138 17.71 -2.90 11.66
N ARG A 139 18.09 -4.18 11.76
CA ARG A 139 19.31 -4.70 11.12
C ARG A 139 19.13 -4.88 9.64
N GLU A 140 17.92 -5.22 9.22
CA GLU A 140 17.61 -5.52 7.82
C GLU A 140 17.02 -4.31 7.10
N PRO A 141 17.38 -4.12 5.81
CA PRO A 141 16.87 -3.02 5.03
C PRO A 141 15.36 -3.20 4.73
N ARG A 142 14.53 -2.24 5.16
CA ARG A 142 13.10 -2.15 4.83
C ARG A 142 12.78 -2.01 3.33
N PHE A 143 13.60 -1.28 2.56
CA PHE A 143 13.53 -1.17 1.09
C PHE A 143 14.75 -1.84 0.46
N TYR A 144 14.54 -2.66 -0.56
CA TYR A 144 15.59 -3.36 -1.30
C TYR A 144 15.18 -3.61 -2.76
N ALA A 145 16.16 -3.67 -3.65
CA ALA A 145 15.94 -4.13 -5.02
C ALA A 145 15.61 -5.63 -5.01
N ALA A 146 14.63 -6.04 -5.82
CA ALA A 146 14.25 -7.44 -5.95
C ALA A 146 15.47 -8.26 -6.40
N PRO A 147 15.66 -9.47 -5.84
CA PRO A 147 16.72 -10.36 -6.27
C PRO A 147 16.58 -10.68 -7.76
N GLN A 148 17.71 -10.73 -8.46
CA GLN A 148 17.71 -11.09 -9.88
C GLN A 148 17.10 -12.49 -10.05
N PRO A 149 16.22 -12.69 -11.05
CA PRO A 149 15.71 -14.01 -11.36
C PRO A 149 16.87 -14.98 -11.57
N ALA A 150 16.74 -16.22 -11.08
CA ALA A 150 17.71 -17.25 -11.39
C ALA A 150 17.85 -17.35 -12.91
N PRO A 151 19.08 -17.39 -13.45
CA PRO A 151 19.26 -17.58 -14.88
C PRO A 151 18.54 -18.88 -15.29
N PRO A 152 17.99 -18.94 -16.52
CA PRO A 152 17.40 -20.16 -17.01
C PRO A 152 18.40 -21.31 -16.83
N PRO A 153 17.93 -22.51 -16.42
CA PRO A 153 18.82 -23.63 -16.22
C PRO A 153 19.60 -23.85 -17.51
N LYS A 154 20.92 -23.99 -17.37
CA LYS A 154 21.77 -24.33 -18.51
C LYS A 154 21.22 -25.63 -19.09
N ARG A 155 20.84 -25.62 -20.37
CA ARG A 155 20.42 -26.86 -21.06
C ARG A 155 21.50 -27.89 -20.83
N GLY A 156 21.12 -29.01 -20.23
CA GLY A 156 22.00 -30.14 -20.06
C GLY A 156 22.27 -30.79 -21.42
N PRO A 157 23.33 -31.59 -21.56
CA PRO A 157 23.65 -32.32 -22.79
C PRO A 157 22.54 -33.29 -23.25
N GLU A 158 21.51 -33.52 -22.42
CA GLU A 158 20.36 -34.39 -22.74
C GLU A 158 19.24 -33.65 -23.51
N GLU A 159 19.27 -32.31 -23.60
CA GLU A 159 18.30 -31.50 -24.37
C GLU A 159 18.88 -30.95 -25.70
N GLU A 160 20.13 -31.24 -26.02
CA GLU A 160 20.71 -31.07 -27.36
C GLU A 160 20.54 -32.38 -28.14
N ASP A 161 19.33 -32.63 -28.66
CA ASP A 161 19.08 -33.61 -29.74
C ASP A 161 19.47 -33.04 -31.11
N ASP A 162 20.60 -32.32 -31.15
CA ASP A 162 21.34 -32.01 -32.36
C ASP A 162 22.77 -32.36 -32.00
N GLY A 163 23.31 -33.39 -32.64
CA GLY A 163 24.65 -33.91 -32.39
C GLY A 163 25.74 -32.83 -32.41
N PRO A 164 27.00 -33.18 -32.09
CA PRO A 164 28.08 -32.20 -31.94
C PRO A 164 28.06 -31.20 -33.09
N MET A 165 27.95 -29.90 -32.78
CA MET A 165 27.97 -28.84 -33.81
C MET A 165 29.32 -28.91 -34.55
N ILE A 166 29.34 -29.65 -35.65
CA ILE A 166 30.48 -29.72 -36.55
C ILE A 166 30.54 -28.37 -37.24
N TYR A 167 31.47 -27.53 -36.79
CA TYR A 167 31.76 -26.27 -37.46
C TYR A 167 32.27 -26.57 -38.88
N ARG A 168 31.40 -26.46 -39.87
CA ARG A 168 31.76 -26.59 -41.28
C ARG A 168 32.30 -25.26 -41.76
N HIS A 169 33.63 -25.16 -41.84
CA HIS A 169 34.31 -23.97 -42.34
C HIS A 169 33.81 -23.68 -43.78
N PRO A 170 33.28 -22.48 -44.08
CA PRO A 170 32.84 -22.17 -45.43
C PRO A 170 34.09 -22.00 -46.31
N GLY A 171 34.28 -22.90 -47.29
CA GLY A 171 35.36 -22.76 -48.28
C GLY A 171 35.99 -24.03 -48.85
N TRP A 172 35.56 -25.24 -48.47
CA TRP A 172 36.09 -26.49 -49.03
C TRP A 172 35.00 -27.32 -49.72
N ASP A 173 34.50 -26.82 -50.84
CA ASP A 173 33.99 -27.67 -51.91
C ASP A 173 34.89 -27.39 -53.13
N VAL A 174 35.77 -28.35 -53.46
CA VAL A 174 36.56 -28.41 -54.70
C VAL A 174 36.06 -29.59 -55.51
#